data_AF-A0A925NM05-F1
#
_entry.id   AF-A0A925NM05-F1
#
_cell.length_a   1.000
_cell.length_b   1.000
_cell.length_c   1.000
_cell.angle_alpha   90.00
_cell.angle_beta   90.00
_cell.angle_gamma   90.00
#
_symmetry.space_group_name_H-M   'P 1'
#
loop_
_entity.id
_entity.type
_entity.pdbx_description
1 polymer ?
#
loop_
_entity_poly.entity_id
_entity_poly.type
_entity_poly.pdbx_seq_one_letter_code
_entity_poly.pdbx_strand_id
1 'polypeptide(L)'
;MFYRMMKFAGTSAYLLLGWLTWLWFQGVLSWEFSLSCLLVSGFWLGVTWLGMRQLFTTYFDLFSRIKVLLPVGIGVSLAGLAVFTTHSIGVLVSSALVLSAWVYIYVLYRQNRKLYMTQGHGPLPKGTWINPAKEALKPGDLILTSGRIATRLRESVGHGEVVVQMEDGSLMAFSSYMERGAVLSPIETLTGKPEDRGHYVAMRLVTPLSEDELAVMAKVVRIMLKENDRWRAEARVTRDKILRYLPLPGFVKDRLKTRFSVTGYDWLGLIIGRRAASHWTCIGACLELYSRLGVKTNHYGTGILGLGTGVLDPIMPVRFLSDPAFKLLADEDKKALAPALAK
;
A
#
# COMPACT_ATOMS: atom_id res chain seq x y z
N MET A 1 4.13 2.05 20.58
CA MET A 1 4.07 3.42 21.14
C MET A 1 4.70 4.45 20.19
N PHE A 2 5.95 4.26 19.74
CA PHE A 2 6.66 5.16 18.81
C PHE A 2 5.85 5.58 17.56
N TYR A 3 5.25 4.63 16.83
CA TYR A 3 4.44 4.94 15.65
C TYR A 3 3.25 5.87 15.93
N ARG A 4 2.58 5.69 17.08
CA ARG A 4 1.47 6.57 17.51
C ARG A 4 1.98 7.99 17.81
N MET A 5 3.15 8.11 18.43
CA MET A 5 3.79 9.40 18.69
C MET A 5 4.19 10.11 17.39
N MET A 6 4.82 9.39 16.46
CA MET A 6 5.18 9.93 15.14
C MET A 6 3.94 10.42 14.37
N LYS A 7 2.82 9.68 14.49
CA LYS A 7 1.54 10.09 13.90
C LYS A 7 1.01 11.37 14.54
N PHE A 8 0.95 11.44 15.87
CA PHE A 8 0.51 12.63 16.59
C PHE A 8 1.38 13.84 16.21
N ALA A 9 2.71 13.68 16.21
CA ALA A 9 3.64 14.73 15.81
C ALA A 9 3.41 15.20 14.37
N GLY A 10 3.20 14.27 13.43
CA GLY A 10 2.85 14.61 12.05
C GLY A 10 1.53 15.39 11.94
N THR A 11 0.48 14.96 12.65
CA THR A 11 -0.81 15.68 12.68
C THR A 11 -0.66 17.08 13.27
N SER A 12 0.09 17.22 14.37
CA SER A 12 0.37 18.52 14.97
C SER A 12 1.12 19.46 14.01
N ALA A 13 2.07 18.95 13.21
CA ALA A 13 2.76 19.76 12.21
C ALA A 13 1.80 20.34 11.16
N TYR A 14 0.83 19.56 10.69
CA TYR A 14 -0.19 20.05 9.75
C TYR A 14 -1.14 21.08 10.37
N LEU A 15 -1.54 20.90 11.63
CA LEU A 15 -2.38 21.88 12.34
C LEU A 15 -1.64 23.19 12.56
N LEU A 16 -0.37 23.13 12.97
CA LEU A 16 0.50 24.29 13.11
C LEU A 16 0.72 25.02 11.78
N LEU A 17 0.85 24.29 10.68
CA LEU A 17 0.89 24.89 9.34
C LEU A 17 -0.41 25.64 9.01
N GLY A 18 -1.57 25.06 9.34
CA GLY A 18 -2.87 25.73 9.14
C GLY A 18 -2.97 27.03 9.94
N TRP A 19 -2.50 27.03 11.18
CA TRP A 19 -2.43 28.23 12.02
C TRP A 19 -1.45 29.28 11.47
N LEU A 20 -0.25 28.89 11.02
CA LEU A 20 0.70 29.80 10.37
C LEU A 20 0.13 30.40 9.09
N THR A 21 -0.57 29.59 8.30
CA THR A 21 -1.24 30.04 7.06
C THR A 21 -2.30 31.10 7.40
N TRP A 22 -3.06 30.91 8.47
CA TRP A 22 -4.02 31.90 8.95
C TRP A 22 -3.35 33.21 9.37
N LEU A 23 -2.25 33.16 10.15
CA LEU A 23 -1.50 34.35 10.55
C LEU A 23 -0.96 35.13 9.34
N TRP A 24 -0.47 34.43 8.32
CA TRP A 24 -0.02 35.04 7.07
C TRP A 24 -1.12 35.85 6.39
N PHE A 25 -2.34 35.28 6.28
CA PHE A 25 -3.48 35.99 5.67
C PHE A 25 -3.98 37.16 6.51
N GLN A 26 -3.76 37.14 7.82
CA GLN A 26 -4.03 38.28 8.70
C GLN A 26 -2.95 39.38 8.61
N GLY A 27 -1.90 39.19 7.79
CA GLY A 27 -0.82 40.16 7.61
C GLY A 27 0.12 40.26 8.82
N VAL A 28 0.10 39.28 9.73
CA VAL A 28 0.94 39.28 10.93
C VAL A 28 2.34 38.78 10.55
N LEU A 29 3.21 39.69 10.13
CA LEU A 29 4.60 39.42 9.73
C LEU A 29 5.61 39.94 10.77
N SER A 30 5.35 39.69 12.05
CA SER A 30 6.25 40.08 13.15
C SER A 30 7.43 39.11 13.29
N TRP A 31 8.41 39.45 14.13
CA TRP A 31 9.49 38.53 14.51
C TRP A 31 8.95 37.19 15.05
N GLU A 32 7.82 37.20 15.75
CA GLU A 32 7.16 36.00 16.28
C GLU A 32 6.67 35.09 15.16
N PHE A 33 6.22 35.67 14.04
CA PHE A 33 5.84 34.91 12.84
C PHE A 33 7.06 34.22 12.23
N SER A 34 8.18 34.92 12.08
CA SER A 34 9.44 34.33 11.57
C SER A 34 9.93 33.19 12.46
N LEU A 35 9.91 33.40 13.78
CA LEU A 35 10.29 32.37 14.75
C LEU A 35 9.33 31.18 14.69
N SER A 36 8.02 31.42 14.55
CA SER A 36 7.03 30.36 14.43
C SER A 36 7.23 29.53 13.15
N CYS A 37 7.51 30.18 12.02
CA CYS A 37 7.87 29.50 10.77
C CYS A 37 9.10 28.59 10.95
N LEU A 38 10.14 29.11 11.60
CA LEU A 38 11.36 28.37 11.90
C LEU A 38 11.08 27.16 12.81
N LEU A 39 10.32 27.35 13.89
CA LEU A 39 9.99 26.28 14.85
C LEU A 39 9.15 25.17 14.19
N VAL A 40 8.16 25.54 13.39
CA VAL A 40 7.34 24.55 12.66
C VAL A 40 8.17 23.80 11.63
N SER A 41 9.05 24.50 10.89
CA SER A 41 9.96 23.86 9.94
C SER A 41 10.92 22.89 10.65
N GLY A 42 11.56 23.31 11.74
CA GLY A 42 12.47 22.48 12.53
C GLY A 42 11.77 21.28 13.18
N PHE A 43 10.55 21.45 13.67
CA PHE A 43 9.74 20.35 14.20
C PHE A 43 9.42 19.32 13.11
N TRP A 44 8.98 19.78 11.94
CA TRP A 44 8.65 18.87 10.83
C TRP A 44 9.89 18.17 10.27
N LEU A 45 11.04 18.84 10.28
CA LEU A 45 12.35 18.24 9.97
C LEU A 45 12.65 17.10 10.94
N GLY A 46 12.50 17.32 12.25
CA GLY A 46 12.71 16.29 13.27
C GLY A 46 11.79 15.08 13.07
N VAL A 47 10.50 15.31 12.80
CA VAL A 47 9.54 14.24 12.49
C VAL A 47 9.94 13.48 11.22
N THR A 48 10.36 14.19 10.17
CA THR A 48 10.78 13.56 8.91
C THR A 48 12.05 12.72 9.11
N TRP A 49 13.02 13.26 9.85
CA TRP A 49 14.28 12.58 10.18
C TRP A 49 14.03 11.27 10.95
N LEU A 50 13.23 11.32 12.01
CA LEU A 50 12.89 10.14 12.82
C LEU A 50 12.13 9.06 12.03
N GLY A 51 11.34 9.45 11.03
CA GLY A 51 10.61 8.53 10.15
C GLY A 51 11.41 8.03 8.94
N MET A 52 12.59 8.60 8.68
CA MET A 52 13.29 8.47 7.39
C MET A 52 13.64 7.03 7.04
N ARG A 53 14.12 6.23 8.01
CA ARG A 53 14.46 4.81 7.79
C ARG A 53 13.27 4.05 7.20
N GLN A 54 12.09 4.18 7.80
CA GLN A 54 10.88 3.52 7.32
C GLN A 54 10.43 4.07 5.95
N LEU A 55 10.48 5.39 5.75
CA LEU A 55 10.08 6.03 4.51
C LEU A 55 10.98 5.62 3.33
N PHE A 56 12.27 5.39 3.58
CA PHE A 56 13.23 4.97 2.56
C PHE A 56 13.12 3.48 2.22
N THR A 57 12.87 2.62 3.22
CA THR A 57 12.58 1.19 3.00
C THR A 57 11.27 1.00 2.23
N THR A 58 10.33 1.93 2.34
CA THR A 58 9.02 1.88 1.65
C THR A 58 8.94 2.84 0.46
N TYR A 59 10.07 3.22 -0.14
CA TYR A 59 10.10 4.20 -1.25
C TYR A 59 9.25 3.79 -2.45
N PHE A 60 9.01 2.49 -2.63
CA PHE A 60 8.09 1.95 -3.64
C PHE A 60 6.63 2.43 -3.46
N ASP A 61 6.22 2.90 -2.28
CA ASP A 61 4.88 3.44 -1.99
C ASP A 61 4.84 4.96 -2.29
N LEU A 62 3.89 5.39 -3.12
CA LEU A 62 3.65 6.79 -3.46
C LEU A 62 3.44 7.66 -2.21
N PHE A 63 2.70 7.16 -1.23
CA PHE A 63 2.44 7.92 -0.01
C PHE A 63 3.71 8.10 0.82
N SER A 64 4.63 7.13 0.82
CA SER A 64 5.94 7.30 1.45
C SER A 64 6.79 8.35 0.74
N ARG A 65 6.75 8.39 -0.61
CA ARG A 65 7.44 9.44 -1.39
C ARG A 65 6.87 10.83 -1.07
N ILE A 66 5.54 10.97 -1.04
CA ILE A 66 4.86 12.23 -0.70
C ILE A 66 5.17 12.67 0.73
N LYS A 67 5.21 11.73 1.69
CA LYS A 67 5.57 12.00 3.11
C LYS A 67 7.01 12.48 3.30
N VAL A 68 7.88 12.41 2.29
CA VAL A 68 9.20 13.05 2.31
C VAL A 68 9.18 14.36 1.53
N LEU A 69 8.67 14.34 0.30
CA LEU A 69 8.72 15.50 -0.60
C LEU A 69 7.88 16.67 -0.12
N LEU A 70 6.68 16.41 0.42
CA LEU A 70 5.79 17.47 0.91
C LEU A 70 6.38 18.19 2.13
N PRO A 71 6.87 17.50 3.18
CA PRO A 71 7.58 18.15 4.27
C PRO A 71 8.85 18.89 3.84
N VAL A 72 9.64 18.33 2.91
CA VAL A 72 10.82 19.03 2.37
C VAL A 72 10.41 20.34 1.70
N GLY A 73 9.42 20.31 0.82
CA GLY A 73 8.95 21.51 0.12
C GLY A 73 8.44 22.57 1.09
N ILE A 74 7.52 22.20 1.98
CA ILE A 74 6.92 23.14 2.94
C ILE A 74 7.95 23.62 3.96
N GLY A 75 8.79 22.73 4.50
CA GLY A 75 9.82 23.06 5.47
C GLY A 75 10.86 24.03 4.92
N VAL A 76 11.30 23.84 3.67
CA VAL A 76 12.17 24.79 2.96
C VAL A 76 11.45 26.14 2.78
N SER A 77 10.19 26.14 2.35
CA SER A 77 9.42 27.38 2.21
C SER A 77 9.26 28.13 3.54
N LEU A 78 8.95 27.44 4.64
CA LEU A 78 8.81 28.05 5.96
C LEU A 78 10.14 28.63 6.48
N ALA A 79 11.25 27.89 6.33
CA ALA A 79 12.56 28.40 6.73
C ALA A 79 13.01 29.57 5.83
N GLY A 80 12.69 29.54 4.53
CA GLY A 80 12.90 30.68 3.63
C GLY A 80 12.06 31.90 3.98
N LEU A 81 10.80 31.72 4.36
CA LEU A 81 9.94 32.79 4.86
C LEU A 81 10.46 33.38 6.17
N ALA A 82 10.98 32.55 7.08
CA ALA A 82 11.62 33.01 8.31
C ALA A 82 12.83 33.91 8.03
N VAL A 83 13.66 33.57 7.03
CA VAL A 83 14.77 34.42 6.57
C VAL A 83 14.27 35.73 5.98
N PHE A 84 13.23 35.68 5.13
CA PHE A 84 12.70 36.85 4.44
C PHE A 84 12.03 37.87 5.36
N THR A 85 11.39 37.40 6.43
CA THR A 85 10.57 38.24 7.32
C THR A 85 11.30 38.75 8.56
N THR A 86 12.53 38.29 8.82
CA THR A 86 13.27 38.62 10.05
C THR A 86 14.46 39.55 9.81
N HIS A 87 14.79 40.35 10.82
CA HIS A 87 16.05 41.09 10.91
C HIS A 87 16.97 40.55 12.02
N SER A 88 16.53 39.51 12.74
CA SER A 88 17.29 38.92 13.84
C SER A 88 18.36 37.96 13.32
N ILE A 89 19.62 38.23 13.65
CA ILE A 89 20.76 37.36 13.29
C ILE A 89 20.57 35.93 13.81
N GLY A 90 20.02 35.76 15.02
CA GLY A 90 19.75 34.44 15.58
C GLY A 90 18.78 33.63 14.72
N VAL A 91 17.67 34.24 14.29
CA VAL A 91 16.68 33.59 13.42
C VAL A 91 17.27 33.29 12.05
N LEU A 92 18.09 34.19 11.50
CA LEU A 92 18.78 33.97 10.21
C LEU A 92 19.71 32.75 10.27
N VAL A 93 20.58 32.67 11.27
CA VAL A 93 21.53 31.56 11.43
C VAL A 93 20.79 30.25 11.65
N SER A 94 19.79 30.21 12.54
CA SER A 94 18.99 29.01 12.77
C SER A 94 18.22 28.58 11.52
N SER A 95 17.68 29.52 10.75
CA SER A 95 16.98 29.21 9.50
C SER A 95 17.93 28.65 8.44
N ALA A 96 19.16 29.18 8.34
CA ALA A 96 20.18 28.64 7.44
C ALA A 96 20.56 27.19 7.80
N LEU A 97 20.67 26.87 9.10
CA LEU A 97 20.91 25.51 9.57
C LEU A 97 19.75 24.58 9.22
N VAL A 98 18.50 25.01 9.45
CA VAL A 98 17.30 24.22 9.10
C VAL A 98 17.18 24.01 7.59
N LEU A 99 17.46 25.03 6.78
CA LEU A 99 17.50 24.92 5.32
C LEU A 99 18.55 23.91 4.86
N SER A 100 19.75 23.98 5.43
CA SER A 100 20.85 23.05 5.13
C SER A 100 20.47 21.60 5.48
N ALA A 101 19.79 21.41 6.61
CA ALA A 101 19.31 20.09 7.01
C ALA A 101 18.19 19.56 6.09
N TRP A 102 17.29 20.42 5.59
CA TRP A 102 16.31 20.01 4.58
C TRP A 102 16.95 19.64 3.24
N VAL A 103 17.94 20.41 2.80
CA VAL A 103 18.74 20.06 1.61
C VAL A 103 19.40 18.71 1.80
N TYR A 104 19.96 18.44 2.99
CA TYR A 104 20.55 17.16 3.32
C TYR A 104 19.52 16.00 3.24
N ILE A 105 18.32 16.15 3.83
CA ILE A 105 17.22 15.18 3.68
C ILE A 105 16.89 14.92 2.21
N TYR A 106 16.82 15.97 1.40
CA TYR A 106 16.53 15.83 -0.03
C TYR A 106 17.64 15.09 -0.79
N VAL A 107 18.91 15.36 -0.46
CA VAL A 107 20.05 14.61 -1.01
C VAL A 107 19.95 13.13 -0.64
N LEU A 108 19.67 12.81 0.62
CA LEU A 108 19.47 11.43 1.07
C LEU A 108 18.31 10.75 0.32
N TYR A 109 17.19 11.45 0.13
CA TYR A 109 16.06 10.96 -0.67
C TYR A 109 16.47 10.65 -2.12
N ARG A 110 17.26 11.54 -2.75
CA ARG A 110 17.77 11.37 -4.10
C ARG A 110 18.77 10.20 -4.21
N GLN A 111 19.58 9.97 -3.18
CA GLN A 111 20.48 8.82 -3.11
C GLN A 111 19.69 7.52 -2.96
N ASN A 112 18.72 7.47 -2.03
CA ASN A 112 17.88 6.30 -1.81
C ASN A 112 17.12 5.90 -3.10
N ARG A 113 16.62 6.88 -3.87
CA ARG A 113 15.99 6.64 -5.17
C ARG A 113 16.86 5.81 -6.12
N LYS A 114 18.19 5.90 -6.04
CA LYS A 114 19.11 5.14 -6.91
C LYS A 114 19.10 3.64 -6.63
N LEU A 115 18.56 3.19 -5.49
CA LEU A 115 18.40 1.77 -5.15
C LEU A 115 17.20 1.13 -5.85
N TYR A 116 16.38 1.93 -6.53
CA TYR A 116 15.15 1.48 -7.18
C TYR A 116 15.26 1.67 -8.70
N MET A 117 14.59 0.78 -9.44
CA MET A 117 14.34 0.90 -10.87
C MET A 117 12.85 1.18 -11.09
N THR A 118 12.52 1.92 -12.16
CA THR A 118 11.12 2.15 -12.52
C THR A 118 10.62 0.95 -13.30
N GLN A 119 9.54 0.32 -12.85
CA GLN A 119 8.86 -0.76 -13.56
C GLN A 119 7.36 -0.45 -13.63
N GLY A 120 6.80 -0.44 -14.84
CA GLY A 120 5.47 0.12 -15.07
C GLY A 120 5.42 1.59 -14.68
N HIS A 121 4.60 1.94 -13.69
CA HIS A 121 4.39 3.33 -13.26
C HIS A 121 4.99 3.68 -11.90
N GLY A 122 5.67 2.74 -11.22
CA GLY A 122 6.25 2.96 -9.90
C GLY A 122 7.67 2.40 -9.76
N PRO A 123 8.29 2.59 -8.58
CA PRO A 123 9.61 2.03 -8.28
C PRO A 123 9.52 0.60 -7.75
N LEU A 124 10.48 -0.23 -8.14
CA LEU A 124 10.79 -1.51 -7.51
C LEU A 124 12.25 -1.53 -7.08
N PRO A 125 12.63 -2.28 -6.04
CA PRO A 125 14.04 -2.48 -5.71
C PRO A 125 14.83 -3.00 -6.91
N LYS A 126 16.05 -2.51 -7.11
CA LYS A 126 16.94 -3.07 -8.14
C LYS A 126 17.23 -4.54 -7.85
N GLY A 127 17.38 -5.34 -8.90
CA GLY A 127 17.57 -6.78 -8.80
C GLY A 127 16.28 -7.58 -8.57
N THR A 128 15.11 -6.92 -8.55
CA THR A 128 13.82 -7.63 -8.48
C THR A 128 13.63 -8.50 -9.72
N TRP A 129 13.31 -9.78 -9.54
CA TRP A 129 12.98 -10.66 -10.65
C TRP A 129 11.56 -10.37 -11.14
N ILE A 130 11.48 -9.75 -12.31
CA ILE A 130 10.22 -9.47 -13.00
C ILE A 130 9.75 -10.72 -13.76
N ASN A 131 8.47 -11.05 -13.64
CA ASN A 131 7.82 -12.21 -14.25
C ASN A 131 8.55 -13.56 -13.99
N PRO A 132 8.73 -13.99 -12.72
CA PRO A 132 9.34 -15.30 -12.44
C PRO A 132 8.57 -16.45 -13.10
N ALA A 133 9.27 -17.36 -13.78
CA ALA A 133 8.64 -18.49 -14.46
C ALA A 133 7.83 -19.38 -13.48
N LYS A 134 6.85 -20.14 -13.99
CA LYS A 134 5.96 -20.97 -13.16
C LYS A 134 6.73 -21.88 -12.21
N GLU A 135 7.83 -22.45 -12.69
CA GLU A 135 8.70 -23.38 -11.97
C GLU A 135 9.41 -22.73 -10.79
N ALA A 136 9.55 -21.40 -10.81
CA ALA A 136 10.10 -20.64 -9.71
C ALA A 136 9.10 -20.45 -8.57
N LEU A 137 7.80 -20.58 -8.82
CA LEU A 137 6.72 -20.29 -7.88
C LEU A 137 6.44 -21.50 -6.98
N LYS A 138 6.21 -21.24 -5.70
CA LYS A 138 5.89 -22.25 -4.69
C LYS A 138 4.57 -21.95 -3.99
N PRO A 139 3.88 -22.98 -3.49
CA PRO A 139 2.73 -22.81 -2.61
C PRO A 139 3.02 -21.84 -1.46
N GLY A 140 2.12 -20.88 -1.22
CA GLY A 140 2.27 -19.82 -0.23
C GLY A 140 2.97 -18.55 -0.74
N ASP A 141 3.62 -18.58 -1.93
CA ASP A 141 4.18 -17.36 -2.52
C ASP A 141 3.07 -16.35 -2.84
N LEU A 142 3.33 -15.07 -2.55
CA LEU A 142 2.47 -13.94 -2.89
C LEU A 142 2.91 -13.34 -4.23
N ILE A 143 2.01 -13.30 -5.19
CA ILE A 143 2.21 -12.65 -6.49
C ILE A 143 1.59 -11.27 -6.45
N LEU A 144 2.35 -10.26 -6.85
CA LEU A 144 1.87 -8.88 -7.00
C LEU A 144 1.89 -8.52 -8.48
N THR A 145 0.72 -8.25 -9.06
CA THR A 145 0.59 -7.95 -10.50
C THR A 145 0.37 -6.46 -10.77
N SER A 146 0.93 -5.99 -11.88
CA SER A 146 0.63 -4.67 -12.44
C SER A 146 -0.70 -4.77 -13.19
N GLY A 147 -1.70 -4.08 -12.64
CA GLY A 147 -3.04 -3.99 -13.23
C GLY A 147 -3.42 -2.55 -13.50
N ARG A 148 -4.63 -2.33 -14.04
CA ARG A 148 -5.18 -0.98 -14.31
C ARG A 148 -5.16 -0.07 -13.07
N ILE A 149 -5.27 -0.65 -11.87
CA ILE A 149 -5.18 0.09 -10.60
C ILE A 149 -3.76 0.62 -10.37
N ALA A 150 -2.72 -0.17 -10.66
CA ALA A 150 -1.33 0.25 -10.54
C ALA A 150 -1.04 1.47 -11.43
N THR A 151 -1.54 1.46 -12.67
CA THR A 151 -1.46 2.59 -13.60
C THR A 151 -2.12 3.85 -13.05
N ARG A 152 -3.32 3.73 -12.49
CA ARG A 152 -4.05 4.88 -11.93
C ARG A 152 -3.36 5.46 -10.68
N LEU A 153 -2.81 4.60 -9.84
CA LEU A 153 -2.14 5.01 -8.60
C LEU A 153 -0.66 5.40 -8.80
N ARG A 154 -0.12 5.25 -10.02
CA ARG A 154 1.31 5.42 -10.32
C ARG A 154 2.21 4.57 -9.41
N GLU A 155 1.81 3.31 -9.27
CA GLU A 155 2.54 2.28 -8.54
C GLU A 155 3.00 1.17 -9.48
N SER A 156 3.97 0.39 -9.03
CA SER A 156 4.52 -0.73 -9.80
C SER A 156 3.52 -1.89 -9.87
N VAL A 157 2.87 -2.20 -8.75
CA VAL A 157 1.92 -3.30 -8.59
C VAL A 157 0.65 -2.83 -7.92
N GLY A 158 -0.49 -3.44 -8.28
CA GLY A 158 -1.82 -2.97 -7.90
C GLY A 158 -2.83 -4.08 -7.59
N HIS A 159 -2.40 -5.34 -7.62
CA HIS A 159 -3.22 -6.49 -7.27
C HIS A 159 -2.33 -7.57 -6.64
N GLY A 160 -2.92 -8.41 -5.77
CA GLY A 160 -2.19 -9.46 -5.07
C GLY A 160 -2.96 -10.78 -5.11
N GLU A 161 -2.22 -11.87 -5.25
CA GLU A 161 -2.73 -13.24 -5.42
C GLU A 161 -1.79 -14.22 -4.70
N VAL A 162 -2.31 -15.29 -4.10
CA VAL A 162 -1.49 -16.29 -3.42
C VAL A 162 -1.42 -17.56 -4.25
N VAL A 163 -0.23 -18.13 -4.39
CA VAL A 163 -0.03 -19.44 -5.04
C VAL A 163 -0.52 -20.54 -4.11
N VAL A 164 -1.42 -21.37 -4.61
CA VAL A 164 -2.08 -22.44 -3.86
C VAL A 164 -1.87 -23.74 -4.61
N GLN A 165 -1.42 -24.78 -3.92
CA GLN A 165 -1.45 -26.14 -4.45
C GLN A 165 -2.80 -26.77 -4.12
N MET A 166 -3.45 -27.32 -5.13
CA MET A 166 -4.70 -28.06 -5.00
C MET A 166 -4.41 -29.55 -4.70
N GLU A 167 -5.45 -30.29 -4.30
CA GLU A 167 -5.35 -31.72 -3.96
C GLU A 167 -4.87 -32.60 -5.15
N ASP A 168 -5.09 -32.15 -6.38
CA ASP A 168 -4.62 -32.80 -7.62
C ASP A 168 -3.17 -32.43 -7.97
N GLY A 169 -2.49 -31.66 -7.12
CA GLY A 169 -1.13 -31.17 -7.33
C GLY A 169 -1.03 -29.94 -8.24
N SER A 170 -2.13 -29.47 -8.83
CA SER A 170 -2.13 -28.28 -9.68
C SER A 170 -1.86 -27.01 -8.87
N LEU A 171 -1.14 -26.07 -9.48
CA LEU A 171 -0.90 -24.74 -8.90
C LEU A 171 -1.93 -23.75 -9.42
N MET A 172 -2.60 -23.10 -8.49
CA MET A 172 -3.63 -22.10 -8.74
C MET A 172 -3.27 -20.79 -8.06
N ALA A 173 -3.77 -19.67 -8.58
CA ALA A 173 -3.73 -18.36 -7.96
C ALA A 173 -5.05 -18.08 -7.26
N PHE A 174 -5.01 -17.91 -5.94
CA PHE A 174 -6.15 -17.46 -5.15
C PHE A 174 -6.14 -15.93 -5.01
N SER A 175 -7.27 -15.30 -5.31
CA SER A 175 -7.40 -13.84 -5.24
C SER A 175 -8.85 -13.39 -5.10
N SER A 176 -9.07 -12.09 -4.93
CA SER A 176 -10.38 -11.44 -5.03
C SER A 176 -10.38 -10.30 -6.05
N TYR A 177 -11.24 -10.39 -7.06
CA TYR A 177 -11.38 -9.39 -8.13
C TYR A 177 -12.61 -8.52 -7.92
N MET A 178 -12.52 -7.23 -8.27
CA MET A 178 -13.64 -6.27 -8.15
C MET A 178 -14.94 -6.76 -8.80
N GLU A 179 -14.81 -7.44 -9.95
CA GLU A 179 -15.94 -7.90 -10.76
C GLU A 179 -16.47 -9.29 -10.35
N ARG A 180 -15.65 -10.11 -9.67
CA ARG A 180 -15.94 -11.54 -9.43
C ARG A 180 -15.95 -11.95 -7.96
N GLY A 181 -15.37 -11.16 -7.06
CA GLY A 181 -15.10 -11.57 -5.69
C GLY A 181 -13.97 -12.57 -5.62
N ALA A 182 -14.00 -13.45 -4.61
CA ALA A 182 -12.99 -14.47 -4.41
C ALA A 182 -13.02 -15.51 -5.54
N VAL A 183 -11.86 -15.84 -6.11
CA VAL A 183 -11.70 -16.79 -7.22
C VAL A 183 -10.41 -17.58 -7.08
N LEU A 184 -10.40 -18.75 -7.72
CA LEU A 184 -9.21 -19.49 -8.08
C LEU A 184 -9.01 -19.44 -9.59
N SER A 185 -7.78 -19.28 -10.04
CA SER A 185 -7.43 -19.30 -11.47
C SER A 185 -6.17 -20.13 -11.68
N PRO A 186 -6.02 -20.88 -12.79
CA PRO A 186 -4.78 -21.58 -13.10
C PRO A 186 -3.60 -20.61 -13.11
N ILE A 187 -2.46 -21.00 -12.53
CA ILE A 187 -1.28 -20.13 -12.40
C ILE A 187 -0.76 -19.67 -13.77
N GLU A 188 -0.96 -20.48 -14.80
CA GLU A 188 -0.63 -20.21 -16.20
C GLU A 188 -1.36 -18.99 -16.75
N THR A 189 -2.54 -18.67 -16.20
CA THR A 189 -3.28 -17.46 -16.55
C THR A 189 -2.49 -16.19 -16.18
N LEU A 190 -1.58 -16.29 -15.22
CA LEU A 190 -0.69 -15.20 -14.80
C LEU A 190 0.68 -15.31 -15.47
N THR A 191 1.29 -16.49 -15.42
CA THR A 191 2.67 -16.68 -15.90
C THR A 191 2.78 -16.73 -17.43
N GLY A 192 1.71 -17.10 -18.13
CA GLY A 192 1.66 -17.18 -19.59
C GLY A 192 1.27 -15.89 -20.30
N LYS A 193 1.07 -14.78 -19.57
CA LYS A 193 0.80 -13.48 -20.19
C LYS A 193 2.07 -12.91 -20.82
N PRO A 194 2.02 -12.39 -22.06
CA PRO A 194 3.17 -11.74 -22.65
C PRO A 194 3.53 -10.46 -21.87
N GLU A 195 4.83 -10.15 -21.78
CA GLU A 195 5.37 -9.10 -20.92
C GLU A 195 4.87 -7.69 -21.27
N ASP A 196 4.42 -7.50 -22.52
CA ASP A 196 3.84 -6.26 -23.03
C ASP A 196 2.46 -5.93 -22.42
N ARG A 197 1.76 -6.93 -21.88
CA ARG A 197 0.43 -6.78 -21.25
C ARG A 197 0.48 -6.50 -19.76
N GLY A 198 1.68 -6.39 -19.20
CA GLY A 198 1.93 -6.12 -17.80
C GLY A 198 3.03 -7.01 -17.24
N HIS A 199 3.48 -6.64 -16.05
CA HIS A 199 4.44 -7.40 -15.27
C HIS A 199 3.87 -7.85 -13.93
N TYR A 200 4.51 -8.82 -13.30
CA TYR A 200 4.31 -9.18 -11.91
C TYR A 200 5.64 -9.46 -11.23
N VAL A 201 5.61 -9.46 -9.91
CA VAL A 201 6.70 -9.90 -9.05
C VAL A 201 6.15 -10.93 -8.08
N ALA A 202 7.01 -11.84 -7.63
CA ALA A 202 6.65 -12.81 -6.62
C ALA A 202 7.43 -12.57 -5.33
N MET A 203 6.76 -12.82 -4.22
CA MET A 203 7.29 -12.71 -2.89
C MET A 203 7.13 -14.06 -2.20
N ARG A 204 8.22 -14.59 -1.67
CA ARG A 204 8.25 -15.87 -0.97
C ARG A 204 8.20 -15.67 0.53
N LEU A 205 7.48 -16.54 1.23
CA LEU A 205 7.53 -16.55 2.69
C LEU A 205 8.96 -16.82 3.18
N VAL A 206 9.43 -16.02 4.14
CA VAL A 206 10.74 -16.21 4.78
C VAL A 206 10.76 -17.53 5.55
N THR A 207 9.68 -17.82 6.27
CA THR A 207 9.41 -19.12 6.87
C THR A 207 8.46 -19.88 5.95
N PRO A 208 8.92 -20.92 5.23
CA PRO A 208 8.04 -21.71 4.38
C PRO A 208 6.90 -22.34 5.17
N LEU A 209 5.77 -22.57 4.49
CA LEU A 209 4.67 -23.34 5.08
C LEU A 209 5.14 -24.77 5.37
N SER A 210 4.72 -25.28 6.53
CA SER A 210 4.87 -26.68 6.92
C SER A 210 4.02 -27.60 6.03
N GLU A 211 4.33 -28.90 6.04
CA GLU A 211 3.56 -29.90 5.29
C GLU A 211 2.08 -29.92 5.69
N ASP A 212 1.79 -29.77 6.98
CA ASP A 212 0.41 -29.69 7.49
C ASP A 212 -0.31 -28.45 6.97
N GLU A 213 0.34 -27.28 6.99
CA GLU A 213 -0.21 -26.03 6.46
C GLU A 213 -0.49 -26.12 4.95
N LEU A 214 0.43 -26.74 4.20
CA LEU A 214 0.26 -27.01 2.77
C LEU A 214 -0.92 -27.96 2.53
N ALA A 215 -1.05 -29.03 3.31
CA ALA A 215 -2.11 -30.01 3.18
C ALA A 215 -3.51 -29.43 3.46
N VAL A 216 -3.63 -28.44 4.36
CA VAL A 216 -4.91 -27.79 4.67
C VAL A 216 -5.20 -26.58 3.79
N MET A 217 -4.20 -25.99 3.13
CA MET A 217 -4.36 -24.75 2.35
C MET A 217 -5.47 -24.83 1.30
N ALA A 218 -5.53 -25.91 0.50
CA ALA A 218 -6.58 -26.11 -0.50
C ALA A 218 -7.98 -26.11 0.14
N LYS A 219 -8.12 -26.73 1.33
CA LYS A 219 -9.38 -26.79 2.08
C LYS A 219 -9.78 -25.41 2.60
N VAL A 220 -8.83 -24.66 3.16
CA VAL A 220 -9.04 -23.29 3.64
C VAL A 220 -9.53 -22.39 2.51
N VAL A 221 -8.88 -22.45 1.34
CA VAL A 221 -9.29 -21.65 0.18
C VAL A 221 -10.70 -22.02 -0.29
N ARG A 222 -11.05 -23.31 -0.35
CA ARG A 222 -12.42 -23.74 -0.68
C ARG A 222 -13.44 -23.21 0.32
N ILE A 223 -13.12 -23.18 1.62
CA ILE A 223 -13.97 -22.58 2.65
C ILE A 223 -14.15 -21.09 2.39
N MET A 224 -13.08 -20.35 2.13
CA MET A 224 -13.13 -18.92 1.84
C MET A 224 -13.98 -18.61 0.60
N LEU A 225 -13.86 -19.41 -0.47
CA LEU A 225 -14.69 -19.28 -1.66
C LEU A 225 -16.18 -19.47 -1.33
N LYS A 226 -16.52 -20.51 -0.56
CA LYS A 226 -17.90 -20.76 -0.11
C LYS A 226 -18.45 -19.65 0.79
N GLU A 227 -17.63 -19.10 1.69
CA GLU A 227 -18.00 -17.95 2.52
C GLU A 227 -18.28 -16.71 1.68
N ASN A 228 -17.46 -16.46 0.65
CA ASN A 228 -17.71 -15.37 -0.29
C ASN A 228 -19.01 -15.57 -1.03
N ASP A 229 -19.27 -16.77 -1.54
CA ASP A 229 -20.51 -17.12 -2.24
C ASP A 229 -21.75 -16.92 -1.38
N ARG A 230 -21.69 -17.39 -0.13
CA ARG A 230 -22.76 -17.21 0.85
C ARG A 230 -23.01 -15.72 1.10
N TRP A 231 -21.96 -14.95 1.36
CA TRP A 231 -22.10 -13.51 1.56
C TRP A 231 -22.70 -12.82 0.33
N ARG A 232 -22.29 -13.21 -0.89
CA ARG A 232 -22.85 -12.67 -2.14
C ARG A 232 -24.34 -12.94 -2.24
N ALA A 233 -24.79 -14.14 -1.89
CA ALA A 233 -26.21 -14.48 -1.89
C ALA A 233 -27.00 -13.63 -0.87
N GLU A 234 -26.52 -13.51 0.36
CA GLU A 234 -27.15 -12.73 1.44
C GLU A 234 -27.19 -11.23 1.10
N ALA A 235 -26.11 -10.68 0.55
CA ALA A 235 -26.01 -9.29 0.16
C ALA A 235 -26.90 -8.96 -1.06
N ARG A 236 -27.06 -9.88 -2.02
CA ARG A 236 -28.04 -9.73 -3.12
C ARG A 236 -29.47 -9.64 -2.60
N VAL A 237 -29.85 -10.54 -1.69
CA VAL A 237 -31.17 -10.51 -1.05
C VAL A 237 -31.39 -9.19 -0.32
N THR A 238 -30.40 -8.71 0.42
CA THR A 238 -30.46 -7.44 1.15
C THR A 238 -30.60 -6.25 0.22
N ARG A 239 -29.78 -6.17 -0.83
CA ARG A 239 -29.87 -5.13 -1.86
C ARG A 239 -31.25 -5.14 -2.53
N ASP A 240 -31.75 -6.32 -2.90
CA ASP A 240 -33.03 -6.44 -3.58
C ASP A 240 -34.19 -6.05 -2.66
N LYS A 241 -34.11 -6.32 -1.35
CA LYS A 241 -35.06 -5.80 -0.35
C LYS A 241 -35.03 -4.27 -0.31
N ILE A 242 -33.85 -3.65 -0.20
CA ILE A 242 -33.71 -2.18 -0.18
C ILE A 242 -34.29 -1.56 -1.45
N LEU A 243 -33.94 -2.10 -2.63
CA LEU A 243 -34.44 -1.61 -3.92
C LEU A 243 -35.97 -1.77 -4.06
N ARG A 244 -36.60 -2.76 -3.42
CA ARG A 244 -38.06 -2.90 -3.42
C ARG A 244 -38.74 -1.72 -2.71
N TYR A 245 -38.20 -1.29 -1.57
CA TYR A 245 -38.77 -0.19 -0.78
C TYR A 245 -38.55 1.20 -1.39
N LEU A 246 -37.60 1.37 -2.31
CA LEU A 246 -37.41 2.65 -2.99
C LEU A 246 -38.55 2.91 -4.01
N PRO A 247 -39.19 4.09 -3.99
CA PRO A 247 -40.25 4.46 -4.94
C PRO A 247 -39.66 4.86 -6.31
N LEU A 248 -38.88 3.96 -6.91
CA LEU A 248 -38.24 4.16 -8.21
C LEU A 248 -38.92 3.32 -9.31
N PRO A 249 -38.99 3.80 -10.56
CA PRO A 249 -39.42 2.98 -11.69
C PRO A 249 -38.58 1.71 -11.86
N GLY A 250 -39.18 0.64 -12.39
CA GLY A 250 -38.52 -0.66 -12.56
C GLY A 250 -37.20 -0.58 -13.34
N PHE A 251 -37.18 0.17 -14.44
CA PHE A 251 -35.97 0.35 -15.26
C PHE A 251 -34.81 1.01 -14.48
N VAL A 252 -35.11 1.92 -13.54
CA VAL A 252 -34.09 2.54 -12.67
C VAL A 252 -33.56 1.52 -11.68
N LYS A 253 -34.44 0.71 -11.08
CA LYS A 253 -34.03 -0.37 -10.16
C LYS A 253 -33.13 -1.38 -10.84
N ASP A 254 -33.44 -1.78 -12.08
CA ASP A 254 -32.61 -2.74 -12.82
C ASP A 254 -31.28 -2.12 -13.28
N ARG A 255 -31.27 -0.84 -13.63
CA ARG A 255 -30.02 -0.09 -13.86
C ARG A 255 -29.17 0.01 -12.59
N LEU A 256 -29.78 0.18 -11.42
CA LEU A 256 -29.06 0.16 -10.14
C LEU A 256 -28.49 -1.24 -9.83
N LYS A 257 -29.23 -2.32 -10.07
CA LYS A 257 -28.74 -3.70 -9.86
C LYS A 257 -27.53 -4.03 -10.72
N THR A 258 -27.54 -3.58 -11.98
CA THR A 258 -26.45 -3.79 -12.93
C THR A 258 -25.24 -2.92 -12.60
N ARG A 259 -25.46 -1.67 -12.20
CA ARG A 259 -24.38 -0.74 -11.82
C ARG A 259 -23.72 -1.09 -10.49
N PHE A 260 -24.51 -1.53 -9.51
CA PHE A 260 -24.08 -1.94 -8.17
C PHE A 260 -24.23 -3.46 -8.02
N SER A 261 -23.45 -4.18 -8.82
CA SER A 261 -23.40 -5.63 -8.76
C SER A 261 -22.76 -6.09 -7.44
N VAL A 262 -23.37 -7.10 -6.82
CA VAL A 262 -22.82 -7.74 -5.62
C VAL A 262 -21.84 -8.81 -6.09
N THR A 263 -20.55 -8.48 -6.05
CA THR A 263 -19.48 -9.31 -6.60
C THR A 263 -18.75 -10.13 -5.56
N GLY A 264 -18.84 -9.79 -4.26
CA GLY A 264 -18.05 -10.42 -3.19
C GLY A 264 -16.76 -9.67 -2.85
N TYR A 265 -16.51 -8.55 -3.54
CA TYR A 265 -15.37 -7.67 -3.28
C TYR A 265 -15.70 -6.64 -2.18
N ASP A 266 -14.76 -6.41 -1.26
CA ASP A 266 -14.92 -5.44 -0.18
C ASP A 266 -14.56 -4.01 -0.63
N TRP A 267 -15.53 -3.35 -1.28
CA TRP A 267 -15.38 -1.97 -1.73
C TRP A 267 -15.16 -0.96 -0.60
N LEU A 268 -15.77 -1.19 0.58
CA LEU A 268 -15.58 -0.33 1.74
C LEU A 268 -14.20 -0.56 2.34
N GLY A 269 -13.81 -1.83 2.53
CA GLY A 269 -12.48 -2.23 2.98
C GLY A 269 -11.36 -1.69 2.09
N LEU A 270 -11.57 -1.57 0.78
CA LEU A 270 -10.62 -0.93 -0.13
C LEU A 270 -10.33 0.52 0.27
N ILE A 271 -11.36 1.25 0.72
CA ILE A 271 -11.26 2.68 1.04
C ILE A 271 -10.79 2.89 2.48
N ILE A 272 -11.39 2.17 3.42
CA ILE A 272 -11.16 2.35 4.86
C ILE A 272 -10.01 1.50 5.39
N GLY A 273 -9.50 0.54 4.60
CA GLY A 273 -8.44 -0.37 5.03
C GLY A 273 -8.87 -1.40 6.05
N ARG A 274 -10.17 -1.71 6.16
CA ARG A 274 -10.65 -2.77 7.05
C ARG A 274 -10.58 -4.12 6.33
N ARG A 275 -10.20 -5.17 7.06
CA ARG A 275 -10.39 -6.56 6.63
C ARG A 275 -11.76 -7.04 7.09
N ALA A 276 -12.66 -7.36 6.16
CA ALA A 276 -13.90 -8.05 6.50
C ALA A 276 -13.68 -9.58 6.58
N ALA A 277 -14.63 -10.28 7.21
CA ALA A 277 -14.50 -11.70 7.52
C ALA A 277 -14.96 -12.65 6.40
N SER A 278 -15.75 -12.16 5.42
CA SER A 278 -16.45 -13.01 4.44
C SER A 278 -16.42 -12.47 3.00
N HIS A 279 -15.92 -11.26 2.83
CA HIS A 279 -15.77 -10.57 1.55
C HIS A 279 -14.49 -9.77 1.65
N TRP A 280 -13.73 -9.71 0.56
CA TRP A 280 -12.36 -9.24 0.67
C TRP A 280 -11.97 -8.40 -0.54
N THR A 281 -11.08 -7.46 -0.30
CA THR A 281 -10.24 -6.91 -1.37
C THR A 281 -9.26 -7.99 -1.84
N CYS A 282 -8.57 -7.78 -2.96
CA CYS A 282 -7.53 -8.70 -3.42
C CYS A 282 -6.51 -9.01 -2.32
N ILE A 283 -6.02 -7.95 -1.67
CA ILE A 283 -5.07 -8.07 -0.57
C ILE A 283 -5.73 -8.60 0.71
N GLY A 284 -6.97 -8.21 0.99
CA GLY A 284 -7.73 -8.76 2.11
C GLY A 284 -7.84 -10.27 2.03
N ALA A 285 -8.02 -10.84 0.83
CA ALA A 285 -8.10 -12.27 0.61
C ALA A 285 -6.75 -12.96 0.88
N CYS A 286 -5.65 -12.36 0.41
CA CYS A 286 -4.29 -12.86 0.69
C CYS A 286 -4.03 -12.87 2.20
N LEU A 287 -4.30 -11.75 2.89
CA LEU A 287 -4.11 -11.62 4.34
C LEU A 287 -4.98 -12.57 5.14
N GLU A 288 -6.22 -12.79 4.72
CA GLU A 288 -7.12 -13.71 5.38
C GLU A 288 -6.62 -15.16 5.24
N LEU A 289 -6.17 -15.56 4.04
CA LEU A 289 -5.57 -16.88 3.83
C LEU A 289 -4.34 -17.08 4.73
N TYR A 290 -3.39 -16.14 4.72
CA TYR A 290 -2.22 -16.20 5.59
C TYR A 290 -2.60 -16.26 7.07
N SER A 291 -3.59 -15.48 7.49
CA SER A 291 -4.09 -15.50 8.88
C SER A 291 -4.68 -16.86 9.26
N ARG A 292 -5.41 -17.52 8.36
CA ARG A 292 -6.00 -18.86 8.60
C ARG A 292 -4.95 -19.98 8.58
N LEU A 293 -3.84 -19.77 7.88
CA LEU A 293 -2.67 -20.65 7.87
C LEU A 293 -1.68 -20.35 9.01
N GLY A 294 -1.98 -19.41 9.91
CA GLY A 294 -1.08 -19.07 11.03
C GLY A 294 0.14 -18.22 10.65
N VAL A 295 0.24 -17.76 9.41
CA VAL A 295 1.33 -16.89 8.95
C VAL A 295 1.17 -15.49 9.54
N LYS A 296 2.16 -15.08 10.34
CA LYS A 296 2.21 -13.75 10.96
C LYS A 296 2.69 -12.73 9.94
N THR A 297 1.76 -11.91 9.45
CA THR A 297 2.05 -10.77 8.55
C THR A 297 2.03 -9.45 9.33
N ASN A 298 2.52 -8.37 8.71
CA ASN A 298 2.40 -7.04 9.28
C ASN A 298 0.94 -6.61 9.49
N HIS A 299 0.74 -5.53 10.24
CA HIS A 299 -0.58 -4.91 10.34
C HIS A 299 -0.86 -4.04 9.11
N TYR A 300 -1.94 -4.36 8.39
CA TYR A 300 -2.37 -3.65 7.19
C TYR A 300 -3.73 -2.99 7.39
N GLY A 301 -3.82 -1.72 7.01
CA GLY A 301 -5.05 -0.94 7.01
C GLY A 301 -5.49 -0.55 8.42
N THR A 302 -5.85 0.72 8.61
CA THR A 302 -6.12 1.26 9.95
C THR A 302 -7.27 2.27 10.05
N GLY A 303 -7.82 2.72 8.92
CA GLY A 303 -9.07 3.49 8.84
C GLY A 303 -9.17 4.79 9.66
N ILE A 304 -10.35 5.40 9.50
CA ILE A 304 -10.82 6.63 10.13
C ILE A 304 -10.92 6.40 11.65
N LEU A 305 -9.91 6.87 12.40
CA LEU A 305 -9.81 6.90 13.87
C LEU A 305 -9.27 5.64 14.60
N GLY A 306 -8.22 5.01 14.05
CA GLY A 306 -7.47 3.95 14.74
C GLY A 306 -5.94 4.07 14.73
N LEU A 307 -5.38 5.28 14.61
CA LEU A 307 -3.93 5.56 14.70
C LEU A 307 -2.97 4.84 13.70
N GLY A 308 -3.38 4.69 12.44
CA GLY A 308 -2.51 4.67 11.24
C GLY A 308 -3.16 5.53 10.14
N THR A 309 -2.49 5.87 9.07
CA THR A 309 -2.57 7.15 8.31
C THR A 309 -3.94 7.63 7.80
N GLY A 310 -4.35 8.86 8.15
CA GLY A 310 -5.43 9.59 7.46
C GLY A 310 -6.84 9.00 7.65
N VAL A 311 -7.83 9.74 7.12
CA VAL A 311 -9.24 9.30 7.04
C VAL A 311 -9.38 8.16 5.99
N LEU A 312 -8.36 7.89 5.17
CA LEU A 312 -8.40 6.86 4.14
C LEU A 312 -7.02 6.19 4.14
N ASP A 313 -6.92 4.96 4.64
CA ASP A 313 -5.69 4.15 4.63
C ASP A 313 -5.94 2.86 3.84
N PRO A 314 -6.05 2.94 2.50
CA PRO A 314 -6.29 1.76 1.70
C PRO A 314 -5.15 0.74 1.92
N ILE A 315 -5.51 -0.54 1.99
CA ILE A 315 -4.51 -1.61 2.00
C ILE A 315 -3.91 -1.70 0.59
N MET A 316 -2.72 -1.14 0.40
CA MET A 316 -2.03 -1.14 -0.90
C MET A 316 -1.15 -2.39 -1.07
N PRO A 317 -1.25 -3.10 -2.21
CA PRO A 317 -0.42 -4.27 -2.54
C PRO A 317 1.08 -4.03 -2.38
N VAL A 318 1.56 -2.86 -2.80
CA VAL A 318 2.98 -2.52 -2.78
C VAL A 318 3.59 -2.55 -1.37
N ARG A 319 2.78 -2.37 -0.31
CA ARG A 319 3.27 -2.40 1.08
C ARG A 319 3.80 -3.77 1.53
N PHE A 320 3.40 -4.86 0.84
CA PHE A 320 3.96 -6.19 1.10
C PHE A 320 5.45 -6.26 0.84
N LEU A 321 5.99 -5.43 -0.06
CA LEU A 321 7.43 -5.36 -0.33
C LEU A 321 8.27 -5.01 0.92
N SER A 322 7.65 -4.51 2.00
CA SER A 322 8.30 -4.24 3.29
C SER A 322 7.88 -5.18 4.42
N ASP A 323 7.07 -6.20 4.14
CA ASP A 323 6.61 -7.13 5.17
C ASP A 323 7.68 -8.18 5.49
N PRO A 324 8.11 -8.30 6.76
CA PRO A 324 9.17 -9.21 7.16
C PRO A 324 8.79 -10.69 7.00
N ALA A 325 7.51 -11.02 6.85
CA ALA A 325 7.08 -12.38 6.54
C ALA A 325 7.51 -12.81 5.13
N PHE A 326 7.84 -11.86 4.24
CA PHE A 326 8.11 -12.11 2.85
C PHE A 326 9.51 -11.62 2.43
N LYS A 327 10.12 -12.36 1.51
CA LYS A 327 11.26 -11.93 0.72
C LYS A 327 10.84 -11.78 -0.74
N LEU A 328 11.25 -10.69 -1.38
CA LEU A 328 11.04 -10.49 -2.80
C LEU A 328 11.93 -11.45 -3.60
N LEU A 329 11.40 -12.13 -4.61
CA LEU A 329 12.25 -12.92 -5.51
C LEU A 329 13.13 -11.99 -6.34
N ALA A 330 14.41 -12.31 -6.39
CA ALA A 330 15.45 -11.48 -6.99
C ALA A 330 16.21 -12.21 -8.10
N ASP A 331 17.03 -11.47 -8.85
CA ASP A 331 17.87 -12.01 -9.93
C ASP A 331 18.83 -13.11 -9.42
N GLU A 332 19.19 -13.07 -8.14
CA GLU A 332 19.95 -14.15 -7.49
C GLU A 332 19.15 -15.47 -7.45
N ASP A 333 17.85 -15.41 -7.13
CA ASP A 333 16.98 -16.59 -7.16
C ASP A 333 16.84 -17.13 -8.59
N LYS A 334 16.81 -16.24 -9.60
CA LYS A 334 16.81 -16.62 -11.02
C LYS A 334 18.04 -17.42 -11.40
N LYS A 335 19.21 -16.93 -11.01
CA LYS A 335 20.49 -17.60 -11.27
C LYS A 335 20.57 -18.94 -10.54
N ALA A 336 20.05 -19.03 -9.33
CA ALA A 336 20.02 -20.28 -8.57
C ALA A 336 19.10 -21.34 -9.20
N LEU A 337 18.03 -20.92 -9.89
CA LEU A 337 17.09 -21.83 -10.56
C LEU A 337 17.58 -22.30 -11.94
N ALA A 338 18.42 -21.52 -12.63
CA ALA A 338 18.86 -21.82 -13.99
C ALA A 338 19.42 -23.24 -14.22
N PRO A 339 20.24 -23.82 -13.31
CA PRO A 339 20.72 -25.20 -13.48
C PRO A 339 19.63 -26.28 -13.39
N ALA A 340 18.52 -25.99 -12.71
CA ALA A 340 17.40 -26.92 -12.57
C ALA A 340 16.48 -26.90 -13.80
N LEU A 341 16.44 -25.79 -14.55
CA LEU A 341 15.65 -25.63 -15.77
C LEU A 341 16.39 -26.11 -17.04
N ALA A 342 17.70 -26.30 -16.97
CA ALA A 342 18.52 -26.78 -18.08
C ALA A 342 18.61 -28.32 -18.17
N LYS A 343 17.94 -29.04 -17.26
CA LYS A 343 17.86 -30.51 -17.21
C LYS A 343 16.50 -30.97 -17.70
#